data_AF-A0AAW2BJR5-F1
#
_entry.id   AF-A0AAW2BJR5-F1
#
_cell.length_a   1.000
_cell.length_b   1.000
_cell.length_c   1.000
_cell.angle_alpha   90.00
_cell.angle_beta   90.00
_cell.angle_gamma   90.00
#
_symmetry.space_group_name_H-M   'P 1'
#
loop_
_entity.id
_entity.type
_entity.pdbx_description
1 polymer ?
#
loop_
_entity_poly.entity_id
_entity_poly.type
_entity_poly.pdbx_seq_one_letter_code
_entity_poly.pdbx_strand_id
1 'polypeptide(L)'
;MIVSQAKLHIESGDIQGIIDPSLHEEFDIQSIWKIAENALMCVQLQRHMRPLISEVLKEIQDAITIERVAAVAAREGNSDERLMA
;
A
#
# COMPACT_ATOMS: atom_id res chain seq x y z
N MET A 1 5.97 -12.55 16.90
CA MET A 1 5.36 -12.96 15.61
C MET A 1 5.12 -11.69 14.80
N ILE A 2 5.71 -11.58 13.62
CA ILE A 2 5.69 -10.34 12.79
C ILE A 2 4.24 -9.97 12.38
N VAL A 3 3.43 -10.96 12.01
CA VAL A 3 2.04 -10.77 11.57
C VAL A 3 1.16 -10.10 12.64
N SER A 4 1.28 -10.51 13.91
CA SER A 4 0.45 -9.96 14.99
C SER A 4 0.79 -8.51 15.30
N GLN A 5 2.04 -8.10 15.15
CA GLN A 5 2.47 -6.72 15.35
C GLN A 5 1.97 -5.84 14.20
N ALA A 6 2.15 -6.26 12.94
CA ALA A 6 1.64 -5.53 11.78
C ALA A 6 0.12 -5.31 11.85
N LYS A 7 -0.63 -6.32 12.31
CA LYS A 7 -2.07 -6.20 12.50
C LYS A 7 -2.46 -5.07 13.47
N LEU A 8 -1.77 -4.94 14.60
CA LEU A 8 -2.06 -3.88 15.58
C LEU A 8 -1.85 -2.48 14.99
N HIS A 9 -0.75 -2.29 14.26
CA HIS A 9 -0.47 -1.03 13.58
C HIS A 9 -1.58 -0.66 12.58
N ILE A 10 -1.99 -1.61 11.72
CA ILE A 10 -3.07 -1.40 10.75
C ILE A 10 -4.41 -1.08 11.43
N GLU A 11 -4.81 -1.86 12.45
CA GLU A 11 -6.07 -1.64 13.18
C GLU A 11 -6.09 -0.31 13.95
N SER A 12 -4.91 0.20 14.34
CA SER A 12 -4.77 1.48 15.04
C SER A 12 -4.70 2.70 14.11
N GLY A 13 -4.66 2.49 12.78
CA GLY A 13 -4.46 3.59 11.81
C GLY A 13 -2.99 3.95 11.55
N ASP A 14 -2.04 3.33 12.25
CA ASP A 14 -0.61 3.58 12.12
C ASP A 14 0.01 2.73 11.01
N ILE A 15 -0.23 3.12 9.76
CA ILE A 15 0.36 2.43 8.61
C ILE A 15 1.88 2.65 8.50
N GLN A 16 2.40 3.74 9.05
CA GLN A 16 3.82 4.06 9.02
C GLN A 16 4.64 3.05 9.83
N GLY A 17 4.08 2.56 10.94
CA GLY A 17 4.69 1.53 11.78
C GLY A 17 4.94 0.18 11.09
N ILE A 18 4.42 -0.06 9.88
CA ILE A 18 4.64 -1.30 9.11
C ILE A 18 5.46 -1.10 7.83
N ILE A 19 5.78 0.14 7.45
CA ILE A 19 6.53 0.44 6.23
C ILE A 19 8.01 0.15 6.47
N ASP A 20 8.66 -0.48 5.48
CA ASP A 20 10.11 -0.67 5.50
C ASP A 20 10.82 0.69 5.44
N PRO A 21 11.67 1.05 6.42
CA PRO A 21 12.39 2.33 6.43
C PRO A 21 13.26 2.57 5.19
N SER A 22 13.66 1.50 4.48
CA SER A 22 14.44 1.59 3.25
C SER A 22 13.64 2.04 2.03
N LEU A 23 12.31 2.20 2.14
CA LEU A 23 11.45 2.68 1.06
C LEU A 23 11.50 4.21 0.84
N HIS A 24 12.26 4.98 1.65
CA HIS A 24 12.59 6.40 1.43
C HIS A 24 11.43 7.33 0.97
N GLU A 25 10.19 7.03 1.37
CA GLU A 25 8.97 7.76 0.94
C GLU A 25 8.65 7.67 -0.57
N GLU A 26 9.24 6.71 -1.28
CA GLU A 26 8.97 6.43 -2.70
C GLU A 26 7.72 5.55 -2.88
N PHE A 27 6.63 5.92 -2.22
CA PHE A 27 5.35 5.22 -2.31
C PHE A 27 4.16 6.13 -2.03
N ASP A 28 3.03 5.82 -2.63
CA ASP A 28 1.74 6.40 -2.30
C ASP A 28 1.12 5.69 -1.09
N ILE A 29 0.67 6.46 -0.10
CA ILE A 29 0.14 5.89 1.15
C ILE A 29 -1.12 5.04 0.91
N GLN A 30 -1.93 5.36 -0.10
CA GLN A 30 -3.14 4.59 -0.45
C GLN A 30 -2.76 3.25 -1.07
N SER A 31 -1.67 3.17 -1.82
CA SER A 31 -1.16 1.90 -2.35
C SER A 31 -0.73 0.98 -1.22
N ILE A 32 -0.06 1.52 -0.19
CA ILE A 32 0.34 0.77 1.01
C ILE A 32 -0.87 0.25 1.81
N TRP A 33 -1.88 1.10 2.05
CA TRP A 33 -3.12 0.69 2.74
C TRP A 33 -3.79 -0.50 2.05
N LYS A 34 -3.95 -0.41 0.73
CA LYS A 34 -4.53 -1.46 -0.12
C LYS A 34 -3.77 -2.79 0.03
N ILE A 35 -2.43 -2.75 0.02
CA ILE A 35 -1.59 -3.94 0.21
C ILE A 35 -1.70 -4.49 1.64
N ALA A 36 -1.71 -3.63 2.64
CA ALA A 36 -1.78 -4.01 4.05
C ALA A 36 -3.08 -4.74 4.38
N GLU A 37 -4.23 -4.23 3.91
CA GLU A 37 -5.53 -4.87 4.06
C GLU A 37 -5.58 -6.23 3.35
N ASN A 38 -5.10 -6.30 2.12
CA ASN A 38 -5.03 -7.55 1.36
C ASN A 38 -4.14 -8.60 2.07
N ALA A 39 -3.01 -8.17 2.64
CA ALA A 39 -2.12 -9.03 3.40
C ALA A 39 -2.80 -9.58 4.68
N LEU A 40 -3.57 -8.77 5.40
CA LEU A 40 -4.36 -9.22 6.56
C LEU A 40 -5.41 -10.28 6.19
N MET A 41 -6.02 -10.15 5.02
CA MET A 41 -6.97 -11.16 4.52
C MET A 41 -6.27 -12.47 4.14
N CYS A 42 -5.05 -12.42 3.60
CA CYS A 42 -4.26 -13.60 3.25
C CYS A 42 -3.87 -14.47 4.45
N VAL A 43 -3.69 -13.85 5.63
CA VAL A 43 -3.18 -14.51 6.85
C VAL A 43 -4.25 -14.87 7.87
N GLN A 44 -5.53 -14.86 7.46
CA GLN A 44 -6.63 -15.26 8.34
C GLN A 44 -6.45 -16.68 8.89
N LEU A 45 -6.82 -16.87 10.16
CA LEU A 45 -6.68 -18.16 10.84
C LEU A 45 -7.48 -19.26 10.11
N GLN A 46 -8.70 -18.93 9.70
CA GLN A 46 -9.59 -19.82 8.99
C GLN A 46 -9.31 -19.77 7.48
N ARG A 47 -9.07 -20.94 6.86
CA ARG A 47 -8.72 -21.01 5.43
C ARG A 47 -9.80 -20.44 4.51
N HIS A 48 -11.07 -20.63 4.83
CA HIS A 48 -12.18 -20.15 4.01
C HIS A 48 -12.37 -18.62 4.05
N MET A 49 -11.73 -17.93 5.00
CA MET A 49 -11.71 -16.47 5.07
C MET A 49 -10.57 -15.85 4.26
N ARG A 50 -9.64 -16.68 3.76
CA ARG A 50 -8.54 -16.23 2.93
C ARG A 50 -9.04 -16.05 1.49
N PRO A 51 -8.64 -14.97 0.81
CA PRO A 51 -9.04 -14.73 -0.56
C PRO A 51 -8.44 -15.76 -1.53
N LEU A 52 -9.07 -15.91 -2.69
CA LEU A 52 -8.50 -16.61 -3.83
C LEU A 52 -7.30 -15.84 -4.37
N ILE A 53 -6.33 -16.54 -4.95
CA ILE A 53 -5.14 -15.89 -5.51
C ILE A 53 -5.48 -14.87 -6.60
N SER A 54 -6.57 -15.08 -7.34
CA SER A 54 -7.08 -14.13 -8.34
C SER A 54 -7.57 -12.82 -7.72
N GLU A 55 -8.15 -12.87 -6.53
CA GLU A 55 -8.60 -11.69 -5.80
C GLU A 55 -7.39 -10.94 -5.24
N VAL A 56 -6.43 -11.67 -4.67
CA VAL A 56 -5.14 -11.11 -4.21
C VAL A 56 -4.42 -10.38 -5.36
N LEU A 57 -4.35 -10.99 -6.54
CA LEU A 57 -3.73 -10.39 -7.72
C LEU A 57 -4.44 -9.11 -8.16
N LYS A 58 -5.77 -9.08 -8.11
CA LYS A 58 -6.56 -7.89 -8.44
C LYS A 58 -6.22 -6.73 -7.49
N GLU A 59 -6.22 -6.99 -6.18
CA GLU A 59 -5.89 -5.96 -5.19
C GLU A 59 -4.45 -5.43 -5.32
N ILE A 60 -3.49 -6.30 -5.66
CA ILE A 60 -2.11 -5.89 -5.96
C ILE A 60 -2.06 -5.01 -7.21
N GLN A 61 -2.78 -5.38 -8.28
CA GLN A 61 -2.80 -4.60 -9.52
C GLN A 61 -3.44 -3.22 -9.32
N ASP A 62 -4.47 -3.13 -8.48
CA ASP A 62 -5.08 -1.87 -8.07
C ASP A 62 -4.08 -1.00 -7.31
N ALA A 63 -3.35 -1.55 -6.32
CA ALA A 63 -2.33 -0.81 -5.58
C ALA A 63 -1.21 -0.28 -6.50
N ILE A 64 -0.74 -1.09 -7.45
CA ILE A 64 0.24 -0.65 -8.47
C ILE A 64 -0.32 0.48 -9.33
N THR A 65 -1.62 0.45 -9.65
CA THR A 65 -2.24 1.50 -10.45
C THR A 65 -2.29 2.82 -9.69
N ILE A 66 -2.66 2.78 -8.40
CA ILE A 66 -2.62 3.94 -7.50
C ILE A 66 -1.21 4.55 -7.48
N GLU A 67 -0.20 3.71 -7.25
CA GLU A 67 1.21 4.13 -7.20
C GLU A 67 1.66 4.83 -8.49
N ARG A 68 1.31 4.24 -9.65
CA ARG A 68 1.66 4.82 -10.95
C ARG A 68 0.98 6.16 -11.20
N VAL A 69 -0.29 6.30 -10.81
CA VAL A 69 -1.02 7.56 -10.97
C VAL A 69 -0.39 8.65 -10.11
N ALA A 70 -0.03 8.34 -8.85
CA ALA A 70 0.67 9.26 -7.98
C ALA A 70 2.03 9.69 -8.56
N ALA A 71 2.80 8.74 -9.09
CA ALA A 71 4.09 9.03 -9.71
C ALA A 71 3.96 9.93 -10.97
N VAL A 72 2.90 9.77 -11.78
CA VAL A 72 2.64 10.65 -12.93
C VAL A 72 2.27 12.06 -12.46
N ALA A 73 1.36 12.18 -11.49
CA ALA A 73 0.93 13.47 -10.95
C ALA A 73 2.10 14.26 -10.34
N ALA A 74 3.02 13.59 -9.64
CA ALA A 74 4.22 14.22 -9.09
C ALA A 74 5.14 14.81 -10.19
N ARG A 75 5.21 14.19 -11.37
CA ARG A 75 6.02 14.70 -12.50
C ARG A 75 5.37 15.89 -13.19
N GLU A 76 4.05 15.91 -13.27
CA GLU A 76 3.29 17.02 -13.84
C GLU A 76 3.37 18.27 -12.95
N GLY A 77 3.17 18.13 -11.63
CA GLY A 77 3.29 19.27 -10.69
C GLY A 77 4.68 19.92 -10.69
N ASN A 78 5.73 19.12 -10.85
CA ASN A 78 7.11 19.61 -10.90
C ASN A 78 7.44 20.37 -12.21
N SER A 79 6.63 20.20 -13.24
CA SER A 79 6.77 20.89 -14.53
C SER A 79 6.18 22.30 -14.49
N ASP A 80 5.09 22.48 -13.76
CA ASP A 80 4.43 23.79 -13.57
C ASP A 80 5.24 24.71 -12.63
N GLU A 81 5.84 24.19 -11.56
CA GLU A 81 6.71 24.99 -10.67
C GLU A 81 7.96 25.51 -11.38
N ARG A 82 8.57 24.72 -12.29
CA ARG A 82 9.72 25.17 -13.10
C ARG A 82 9.35 26.16 -14.19
N LEU A 83 8.08 26.25 -14.56
CA LEU A 83 7.58 27.25 -15.50
C LEU A 83 7.28 28.60 -14.82
N MET A 84 7.15 28.62 -13.49
CA MET A 84 6.90 29.81 -12.68
C MET A 84 8.14 30.37 -11.96
N ALA A 85 9.32 29.76 -12.16
CA ALA A 85 10.62 30.22 -11.65
C ALA A 85 11.48 30.80 -12.78
#